data_AF-A0A354ZIU1-F1
#
_entry.id   AF-A0A354ZIU1-F1
#
_cell.length_a   1.000
_cell.length_b   1.000
_cell.length_c   1.000
_cell.angle_alpha   90.00
_cell.angle_beta   90.00
_cell.angle_gamma   90.00
#
_symmetry.space_group_name_H-M   'P 1'
#
loop_
_entity.id
_entity.type
_entity.pdbx_description
1 polymer ?
#
loop_
_entity_poly.entity_id
_entity_poly.type
_entity_poly.pdbx_seq_one_letter_code
_entity_poly.pdbx_strand_id
1 'polypeptide(L)'
;MLNPPRASPAAARGIAYDANENSVVLRLQRGGFSMLLCADAGVVFERRVLSEPAHHASLASQVVKIGHHGSATASSSPFLEAVDASWAIVSVGSNGYGHPSPAAVRRILDAGPQLRQTDTCGAIAVSVSPSAARAAGRWAAGYAVRDMQSVWARAPMFRKLST
;
A
#
# COMPACT_ATOMS: atom_id res chain seq x y z
N MET A 1 -1.78 13.86 3.47
CA MET A 1 -2.28 12.78 4.36
C MET A 1 -3.78 12.66 4.11
N LEU A 2 -4.31 11.44 3.95
CA LEU A 2 -5.70 11.19 3.51
C LEU A 2 -6.61 10.62 4.61
N ASN A 3 -6.03 10.22 5.74
CA ASN A 3 -6.77 9.80 6.92
C ASN A 3 -6.04 10.28 8.20
N PRO A 4 -6.08 11.58 8.52
CA PRO A 4 -5.70 12.03 9.86
C PRO A 4 -6.48 11.25 10.91
N PRO A 5 -5.81 10.67 11.93
CA PRO A 5 -6.50 10.13 13.09
C PRO A 5 -7.34 11.25 13.69
N ARG A 6 -8.62 10.99 13.94
CA ARG A 6 -9.45 11.96 14.65
C ARG A 6 -8.94 12.04 16.09
N ALA A 7 -8.90 13.23 16.67
CA ALA A 7 -8.79 13.37 18.12
C ALA A 7 -9.96 12.62 18.75
N SER A 8 -9.70 11.51 19.43
CA SER A 8 -10.74 10.58 19.86
C SER A 8 -11.00 10.69 21.36
N PRO A 9 -12.18 11.13 21.80
CA PRO A 9 -12.67 10.88 23.15
C PRO A 9 -13.33 9.49 23.27
N ALA A 10 -13.29 8.64 22.22
CA ALA A 10 -14.07 7.40 22.16
C ALA A 10 -13.65 6.34 23.18
N ALA A 11 -12.36 6.29 23.54
CA ALA A 11 -11.90 5.47 24.66
C ALA A 11 -12.58 5.87 25.99
N ALA A 12 -12.86 7.15 26.18
CA ALA A 12 -13.58 7.66 27.35
C ALA A 12 -15.09 7.41 27.31
N ARG A 13 -15.65 6.90 26.20
CA ARG A 13 -17.09 6.62 26.01
C ARG A 13 -17.42 5.13 25.80
N GLY A 14 -16.43 4.23 25.91
CA GLY A 14 -16.65 2.79 25.81
C GLY A 14 -17.07 2.28 24.42
N ILE A 15 -16.90 3.07 23.36
CA ILE A 15 -17.22 2.66 21.98
C ILE A 15 -16.00 1.93 21.41
N ALA A 16 -16.15 0.64 21.09
CA ALA A 16 -15.12 -0.12 20.40
C ALA A 16 -14.89 0.46 19.00
N TYR A 17 -13.69 0.97 18.76
CA TYR A 17 -13.26 1.52 17.48
C TYR A 17 -12.16 0.64 16.91
N ASP A 18 -12.29 0.21 15.65
CA ASP A 18 -11.20 -0.51 14.98
C ASP A 18 -10.04 0.47 14.72
N ALA A 19 -8.94 0.27 15.43
CA ALA A 19 -7.74 1.12 15.33
C ALA A 19 -7.19 1.16 13.89
N ASN A 20 -7.41 0.10 13.11
CA ASN A 20 -6.98 0.00 11.72
C ASN A 20 -7.64 1.08 10.85
N GLU A 21 -8.90 1.43 11.13
CA GLU A 21 -9.63 2.45 10.37
C GLU A 21 -9.17 3.89 10.71
N ASN A 22 -8.36 4.04 11.77
CA ASN A 22 -7.62 5.27 12.10
C ASN A 22 -6.19 5.28 11.53
N SER A 23 -5.85 4.35 10.66
CA SER A 23 -4.56 4.31 9.97
C SER A 23 -4.23 5.62 9.27
N VAL A 24 -3.01 6.11 9.45
CA VAL A 24 -2.50 7.26 8.70
C VAL A 24 -2.21 6.85 7.26
N VAL A 25 -3.08 7.27 6.34
CA VAL A 25 -2.89 7.00 4.90
C VAL A 25 -2.12 8.16 4.26
N LEU A 26 -1.01 7.83 3.60
CA LEU A 26 -0.10 8.80 2.98
C LEU A 26 -0.05 8.60 1.47
N ARG A 27 -0.13 9.70 0.72
CA ARG A 27 0.28 9.72 -0.68
C ARG A 27 1.59 10.48 -0.80
N LEU A 28 2.62 9.77 -1.25
CA LEU A 28 3.90 10.33 -1.62
C LEU A 28 3.81 10.80 -3.08
N GLN A 29 4.25 12.02 -3.37
CA GLN A 29 4.37 12.51 -4.73
C GLN A 29 5.75 13.15 -4.94
N ARG A 30 6.43 12.79 -6.03
CA ARG A 30 7.72 13.36 -6.42
C ARG A 30 7.85 13.42 -7.94
N GLY A 31 7.81 14.63 -8.51
CA GLY A 31 7.76 14.80 -9.98
C GLY A 31 6.53 14.09 -10.55
N GLY A 32 6.72 13.28 -11.59
CA GLY A 32 5.68 12.42 -12.15
C GLY A 32 5.40 11.14 -11.36
N PHE A 33 6.13 10.86 -10.27
CA PHE A 33 5.92 9.66 -9.45
C PHE A 33 4.90 9.87 -8.33
N SER A 34 4.05 8.87 -8.08
CA SER A 34 3.16 8.81 -6.92
C SER A 34 3.04 7.40 -6.33
N MET A 35 2.99 7.34 -4.99
CA MET A 35 2.78 6.10 -4.24
C MET A 35 1.78 6.31 -3.11
N LEU A 36 0.82 5.40 -2.97
CA LEU A 36 -0.13 5.37 -1.86
C LEU A 36 0.30 4.35 -0.80
N LEU A 37 0.35 4.77 0.45
CA LEU A 37 0.71 3.97 1.62
C LEU A 37 -0.51 3.85 2.53
N CYS A 38 -1.17 2.69 2.51
CA CYS A 38 -2.45 2.50 3.20
C CYS A 38 -2.35 2.04 4.66
N ALA A 39 -1.13 1.73 5.16
CA ALA A 39 -0.94 1.10 6.48
C ALA A 39 -1.90 -0.09 6.67
N ASP A 40 -2.74 -0.08 7.70
CA ASP A 40 -3.75 -1.11 7.97
C ASP A 40 -5.19 -0.67 7.66
N ALA A 41 -5.36 0.44 6.93
CA ALA A 41 -6.67 0.96 6.57
C ALA A 41 -7.54 -0.10 5.87
N GLY A 42 -8.81 -0.18 6.29
CA GLY A 42 -9.78 -1.13 5.78
C GLY A 42 -10.91 -0.45 5.00
N VAL A 43 -11.96 -1.22 4.76
CA VAL A 43 -13.11 -0.80 3.94
C VAL A 43 -13.88 0.41 4.51
N VAL A 44 -13.79 0.70 5.82
CA VAL A 44 -14.46 1.90 6.36
C VAL A 44 -13.74 3.17 5.88
N PHE A 45 -12.40 3.20 5.96
CA PHE A 45 -11.60 4.26 5.35
C PHE A 45 -11.87 4.37 3.85
N GLU A 46 -11.85 3.25 3.13
CA GLU A 46 -12.02 3.23 1.67
C GLU A 46 -13.35 3.85 1.23
N ARG A 47 -14.46 3.45 1.87
CA ARG A 47 -15.77 4.04 1.59
C ARG A 47 -15.79 5.54 1.87
N ARG A 48 -15.18 5.97 2.99
CA ARG A 48 -15.16 7.38 3.38
C ARG A 48 -14.37 8.22 2.37
N VAL A 49 -13.17 7.77 1.99
CA VAL A 49 -12.32 8.53 1.06
C VAL A 49 -12.92 8.58 -0.36
N LEU A 50 -13.64 7.54 -0.78
CA LEU A 50 -14.37 7.54 -2.05
C LEU A 50 -15.63 8.42 -2.01
N SER A 51 -16.26 8.59 -0.85
CA SER A 51 -17.43 9.47 -0.71
C SER A 51 -17.11 10.96 -0.76
N GLU A 52 -15.83 11.33 -0.72
CA GLU A 52 -15.35 12.72 -0.70
C GLU A 52 -14.68 13.06 -2.04
N PRO A 53 -15.36 13.79 -2.95
CA PRO A 53 -14.83 14.08 -4.30
C PRO A 53 -13.46 14.77 -4.31
N ALA A 54 -13.17 15.59 -3.29
CA ALA A 54 -11.89 16.26 -3.13
C ALA A 54 -10.70 15.28 -2.98
N HIS A 55 -10.96 14.06 -2.48
CA HIS A 55 -9.94 13.05 -2.25
C HIS A 55 -9.76 12.07 -3.41
N HIS A 56 -10.70 11.98 -4.35
CA HIS A 56 -10.59 11.08 -5.51
C HIS A 56 -9.31 11.29 -6.33
N ALA A 57 -9.00 12.54 -6.69
CA ALA A 57 -7.75 12.88 -7.39
C ALA A 57 -6.49 12.59 -6.55
N SER A 58 -6.64 12.47 -5.24
CA SER A 58 -5.57 12.16 -4.29
C SER A 58 -5.37 10.65 -4.07
N LEU A 59 -6.15 9.78 -4.71
CA LEU A 59 -5.96 8.32 -4.64
C LEU A 59 -5.06 7.80 -5.76
N ALA A 60 -5.24 8.32 -6.98
CA ALA A 60 -4.49 7.92 -8.17
C ALA A 60 -2.97 7.90 -7.93
N SER A 61 -2.40 6.71 -7.99
CA SER A 61 -1.00 6.44 -7.62
C SER A 61 -0.42 5.29 -8.44
N GLN A 62 0.80 5.42 -8.95
CA GLN A 62 1.41 4.35 -9.77
C GLN A 62 1.76 3.10 -8.96
N VAL A 63 2.04 3.28 -7.67
CA VAL A 63 2.32 2.20 -6.73
C VAL A 63 1.39 2.32 -5.53
N VAL A 64 0.82 1.20 -5.09
CA VAL A 64 0.06 1.13 -3.84
C VAL A 64 0.65 0.08 -2.91
N LYS A 65 0.93 0.48 -1.67
CA LYS A 65 1.10 -0.47 -0.57
C LYS A 65 -0.28 -0.79 -0.01
N ILE A 66 -0.75 -1.99 -0.34
CA ILE A 66 -2.03 -2.56 0.06
C ILE A 66 -2.21 -2.51 1.58
N GLY A 67 -3.41 -2.08 1.98
CA GLY A 67 -3.83 -1.99 3.37
C GLY A 67 -3.89 -3.35 4.06
N HIS A 68 -3.62 -3.37 5.35
CA HIS A 68 -3.96 -4.46 6.27
C HIS A 68 -3.43 -5.81 5.80
N HIS A 69 -2.18 -5.82 5.32
CA HIS A 69 -1.51 -7.03 4.83
C HIS A 69 -2.28 -7.83 3.75
N GLY A 70 -3.27 -7.24 3.07
CA GLY A 70 -4.15 -7.94 2.14
C GLY A 70 -5.30 -8.70 2.80
N SER A 71 -5.81 -8.20 3.93
CA SER A 71 -7.02 -8.71 4.58
C SER A 71 -8.24 -8.68 3.65
N ALA A 72 -9.18 -9.60 3.87
CA ALA A 72 -10.47 -9.60 3.17
C ALA A 72 -11.30 -8.33 3.45
N THR A 73 -11.01 -7.64 4.57
CA THR A 73 -11.65 -6.40 5.00
C THR A 73 -10.93 -5.13 4.50
N ALA A 74 -10.04 -5.25 3.53
CA ALA A 74 -9.38 -4.15 2.84
C ALA A 74 -9.33 -4.38 1.32
N SER A 75 -8.90 -3.36 0.58
CA SER A 75 -8.75 -3.35 -0.88
C SER A 75 -10.03 -3.71 -1.61
N SER A 76 -11.11 -2.96 -1.36
CA SER A 76 -12.34 -3.07 -2.14
C SER A 76 -12.10 -2.71 -3.62
N SER A 77 -12.88 -3.30 -4.53
CA SER A 77 -12.73 -3.04 -5.97
C SER A 77 -12.85 -1.55 -6.34
N PRO A 78 -13.85 -0.80 -5.84
CA PRO A 78 -13.94 0.64 -6.14
C PRO A 78 -12.73 1.44 -5.67
N PHE A 79 -12.11 1.03 -4.55
CA PHE A 79 -10.90 1.67 -4.07
C PHE A 79 -9.71 1.37 -4.97
N LEU A 80 -9.52 0.11 -5.36
CA LEU A 80 -8.43 -0.28 -6.26
C LEU A 80 -8.57 0.37 -7.64
N GLU A 81 -9.79 0.48 -8.17
CA GLU A 81 -10.10 1.19 -9.41
C GLU A 81 -9.76 2.69 -9.30
N ALA A 82 -10.11 3.34 -8.18
CA ALA A 82 -9.78 4.75 -7.97
C ALA A 82 -8.28 5.01 -7.77
N VAL A 83 -7.54 4.01 -7.29
CA VAL A 83 -6.08 4.08 -7.12
C VAL A 83 -5.35 3.90 -8.45
N ASP A 84 -5.86 3.06 -9.35
CA ASP A 84 -5.35 2.83 -10.71
C ASP A 84 -3.83 2.59 -10.75
N ALA A 85 -3.36 1.70 -9.88
CA ALA A 85 -1.93 1.42 -9.74
C ALA A 85 -1.42 0.47 -10.83
N SER A 86 -0.18 0.69 -11.26
CA SER A 86 0.56 -0.30 -12.06
C SER A 86 1.18 -1.40 -11.18
N TRP A 87 1.40 -1.11 -9.89
CA TRP A 87 1.99 -2.05 -8.93
C TRP A 87 1.25 -2.05 -7.60
N ALA A 88 0.92 -3.24 -7.13
CA ALA A 88 0.36 -3.47 -5.81
C ALA A 88 1.34 -4.26 -4.96
N ILE A 89 1.73 -3.71 -3.82
CA ILE A 89 2.66 -4.34 -2.88
C ILE A 89 1.88 -4.77 -1.65
N VAL A 90 1.96 -6.05 -1.30
CA VAL A 90 1.42 -6.60 -0.06
C VAL A 90 2.61 -6.90 0.87
N SER A 91 2.66 -6.24 2.02
CA SER A 91 3.64 -6.57 3.08
C SER A 91 3.00 -7.62 3.95
N VAL A 92 3.49 -8.83 3.85
CA VAL A 92 2.99 -10.01 4.54
C VAL A 92 4.13 -11.00 4.76
N GLY A 93 3.99 -11.83 5.79
CA GLY A 93 4.87 -12.94 6.10
C GLY A 93 4.03 -14.13 6.56
N SER A 94 4.68 -15.20 7.00
CA SER A 94 3.99 -16.33 7.64
C SER A 94 3.11 -15.81 8.79
N ASN A 95 1.81 -16.09 8.73
CA ASN A 95 0.84 -15.60 9.70
C ASN A 95 -0.33 -16.59 9.87
N GLY A 96 -1.04 -16.50 10.99
CA GLY A 96 -2.24 -17.30 11.28
C GLY A 96 -3.56 -16.63 10.88
N TYR A 97 -3.53 -15.43 10.32
CA TYR A 97 -4.72 -14.65 9.96
C TYR A 97 -5.30 -15.02 8.59
N GLY A 98 -4.57 -15.85 7.82
CA GLY A 98 -4.92 -16.16 6.43
C GLY A 98 -4.69 -14.98 5.50
N HIS A 99 -3.68 -14.15 5.78
CA HIS A 99 -3.30 -13.02 4.92
C HIS A 99 -2.12 -13.38 4.00
N PRO A 100 -2.08 -12.86 2.77
CA PRO A 100 -3.17 -12.12 2.14
C PRO A 100 -4.33 -13.06 1.83
N SER A 101 -5.55 -12.57 2.02
CA SER A 101 -6.74 -13.39 1.78
C SER A 101 -6.90 -13.65 0.28
N PRO A 102 -7.38 -14.84 -0.15
CA PRO A 102 -7.65 -15.13 -1.56
C PRO A 102 -8.60 -14.12 -2.20
N ALA A 103 -9.59 -13.63 -1.44
CA ALA A 103 -10.54 -12.62 -1.90
C ALA A 103 -9.87 -11.27 -2.19
N ALA A 104 -8.97 -10.81 -1.32
CA ALA A 104 -8.22 -9.58 -1.56
C ALA A 104 -7.26 -9.73 -2.75
N VAL A 105 -6.52 -10.85 -2.83
CA VAL A 105 -5.64 -11.15 -3.97
C VAL A 105 -6.41 -11.11 -5.28
N ARG A 106 -7.61 -11.72 -5.32
CA ARG A 106 -8.46 -11.70 -6.52
C ARG A 106 -8.84 -10.27 -6.93
N ARG A 107 -9.33 -9.45 -5.98
CA ARG A 107 -9.68 -8.04 -6.26
C ARG A 107 -8.47 -7.25 -6.77
N ILE A 108 -7.30 -7.46 -6.18
CA ILE A 108 -6.06 -6.78 -6.60
C ILE A 108 -5.69 -7.15 -8.03
N LEU A 109 -5.74 -8.44 -8.39
CA LEU A 109 -5.40 -8.89 -9.74
C LEU A 109 -6.43 -8.42 -10.77
N ASP A 110 -7.72 -8.42 -10.42
CA ASP A 110 -8.80 -7.95 -11.29
C ASP A 110 -8.71 -6.44 -11.61
N ALA A 111 -8.12 -5.64 -10.70
CA ALA A 111 -7.88 -4.22 -10.91
C ALA A 111 -6.69 -3.92 -11.87
N GLY A 112 -5.92 -4.93 -12.28
CA GLY A 112 -4.82 -4.78 -13.25
C GLY A 112 -3.37 -4.55 -12.76
N PRO A 113 -3.05 -4.18 -11.50
CA PRO A 113 -1.65 -4.01 -11.10
C PRO A 113 -0.87 -5.32 -11.11
N GLN A 114 0.45 -5.20 -11.28
CA GLN A 114 1.35 -6.30 -10.96
C GLN A 114 1.46 -6.44 -9.44
N LEU A 115 1.09 -7.62 -8.93
CA LEU A 115 1.18 -7.95 -7.52
C LEU A 115 2.61 -8.36 -7.11
N ARG A 116 3.09 -7.82 -5.99
CA ARG A 116 4.32 -8.25 -5.29
C ARG A 116 4.02 -8.44 -3.82
N GLN A 117 4.54 -9.53 -3.23
CA GLN A 117 4.30 -9.87 -1.82
C GLN A 117 5.63 -10.09 -1.12
N THR A 118 5.80 -9.59 0.10
CA THR A 118 7.11 -9.65 0.78
C THR A 118 7.50 -11.05 1.26
N ASP A 119 6.55 -11.95 1.41
CA ASP A 119 6.78 -13.36 1.72
C ASP A 119 7.38 -14.14 0.54
N THR A 120 7.01 -13.77 -0.68
CA THR A 120 7.50 -14.40 -1.93
C THR A 120 8.66 -13.66 -2.58
N CYS A 121 8.81 -12.36 -2.32
CA CYS A 121 9.86 -11.51 -2.90
C CYS A 121 10.92 -11.05 -1.89
N GLY A 122 10.76 -11.35 -0.59
CA GLY A 122 11.56 -10.68 0.45
C GLY A 122 11.21 -9.19 0.53
N ALA A 123 12.14 -8.33 0.94
CA ALA A 123 11.85 -6.90 0.87
C ALA A 123 11.69 -6.42 -0.57
N ILE A 124 10.89 -5.36 -0.74
CA ILE A 124 10.59 -4.79 -2.03
C ILE A 124 11.11 -3.35 -2.02
N ALA A 125 12.02 -3.05 -2.94
CA ALA A 125 12.57 -1.71 -3.09
C ALA A 125 11.86 -0.97 -4.24
N VAL A 126 11.36 0.23 -3.96
CA VAL A 126 10.83 1.15 -4.97
C VAL A 126 11.81 2.31 -5.11
N SER A 127 12.54 2.34 -6.22
CA SER A 127 13.50 3.41 -6.52
C SER A 127 12.88 4.41 -7.47
N VAL A 128 13.05 5.71 -7.20
CA VAL A 128 12.55 6.80 -8.04
C VAL A 128 13.75 7.59 -8.58
N SER A 129 13.97 7.52 -9.88
CA SER A 129 15.02 8.29 -10.57
C SER A 129 14.40 9.38 -11.43
N PRO A 130 15.10 10.52 -11.63
CA PRO A 130 14.79 11.40 -12.74
C PRO A 130 14.76 10.58 -14.03
N SER A 131 13.72 10.72 -14.84
CA SER A 131 13.76 10.17 -16.19
C SER A 131 14.77 10.96 -17.02
N ALA A 132 15.57 10.27 -17.83
CA ALA A 132 16.38 10.91 -18.86
C ALA A 132 15.50 11.56 -19.95
N ALA A 133 14.24 11.13 -20.07
CA ALA A 133 13.30 11.67 -21.04
C ALA A 133 12.62 12.93 -20.49
N ARG A 134 13.02 14.10 -21.01
CA ARG A 134 12.20 15.33 -20.99
C ARG A 134 11.04 15.17 -21.96
N ALA A 135 9.99 14.46 -21.56
CA ALA A 135 8.72 14.53 -22.28
C ALA A 135 7.98 15.80 -21.86
N ALA A 136 7.84 16.76 -22.78
CA ALA A 136 6.97 17.93 -22.65
C ALA A 136 7.16 18.80 -21.38
N GLY A 137 8.40 19.03 -20.94
CA GLY A 137 8.69 19.93 -19.82
C GLY A 137 8.22 19.44 -18.44
N ARG A 138 7.79 18.18 -18.32
CA ARG A 138 7.42 17.54 -17.04
C ARG A 138 8.53 16.58 -16.62
N TRP A 139 8.83 16.55 -15.32
CA TRP A 139 9.69 15.52 -14.73
C TRP A 139 8.98 14.17 -14.84
N ALA A 140 9.26 13.40 -15.88
CA ALA A 140 8.95 11.98 -15.85
C ALA A 140 9.86 11.34 -14.79
N ALA A 141 9.29 10.47 -13.96
CA ALA A 141 10.05 9.71 -12.98
C ALA A 141 10.05 8.25 -13.43
N GLY A 142 11.24 7.68 -13.62
CA GLY A 142 11.37 6.23 -13.77
C GLY A 142 11.27 5.61 -12.39
N TYR A 143 10.59 4.46 -12.28
CA TYR A 143 10.62 3.68 -11.06
C TYR A 143 10.81 2.19 -11.34
N ALA A 144 11.51 1.53 -10.43
CA ALA A 144 11.72 0.08 -10.48
C ALA A 144 11.30 -0.52 -9.15
N VAL A 145 10.57 -1.63 -9.24
CA VAL A 145 10.19 -2.48 -8.11
C VAL A 145 11.04 -3.74 -8.19
N ARG A 146 11.92 -3.96 -7.20
CA ARG A 146 12.81 -5.13 -7.17
C ARG A 146 12.57 -5.95 -5.92
N ASP A 147 12.60 -7.27 -6.08
CA ASP A 147 12.80 -8.18 -4.95
C ASP A 147 14.19 -7.95 -4.34
N MET A 148 14.29 -8.20 -3.04
CA MET A 148 15.53 -8.03 -2.29
C MET A 148 15.97 -9.33 -1.63
N GLN A 149 15.38 -10.48 -2.00
CA GLN A 149 15.82 -11.79 -1.53
C GLN A 149 17.34 -11.99 -1.67
N SER A 150 17.89 -11.60 -2.82
CA SER A 150 19.34 -11.70 -3.10
C SER A 150 20.19 -10.74 -2.25
N VAL A 151 19.64 -9.58 -1.87
CA VAL A 151 20.31 -8.60 -1.01
C VAL A 151 20.25 -9.02 0.46
N TRP A 152 19.12 -9.60 0.88
CA TRP A 152 18.88 -10.02 2.26
C TRP A 152 19.62 -11.31 2.61
N ALA A 153 19.79 -12.22 1.65
CA ALA A 153 20.66 -13.40 1.81
C ALA A 153 22.12 -13.03 2.15
N ARG A 154 22.53 -11.78 1.89
CA ARG A 154 23.89 -11.27 2.13
C ARG A 154 23.97 -10.30 3.30
N ALA A 155 22.85 -9.92 3.92
CA ALA A 155 22.81 -8.95 5.00
C ALA A 155 23.14 -9.60 6.36
N PRO A 156 24.15 -9.10 7.11
CA PRO A 156 24.64 -9.75 8.33
C PRO A 156 23.61 -9.84 9.47
N MET A 157 22.57 -8.99 9.46
CA MET A 157 21.57 -8.90 10.52
C MET A 157 20.56 -10.06 10.59
N PHE A 158 20.55 -10.96 9.60
CA PHE A 158 19.57 -12.06 9.52
C PHE A 158 20.21 -13.45 9.39
N ARG A 159 21.52 -13.61 9.69
CA ARG A 159 22.03 -14.96 9.97
C ARG A 159 21.26 -15.47 11.18
N LYS A 160 20.41 -16.49 10.98
CA LYS A 160 19.87 -17.28 12.09
C LYS A 160 21.06 -17.60 12.99
N LEU A 161 20.99 -17.18 14.26
CA LEU A 161 21.85 -17.76 15.27
C LEU A 161 21.52 -19.25 15.24
N SER A 162 22.44 -20.03 14.69
CA SER A 162 22.41 -21.48 14.79
C SER A 162 22.48 -21.81 16.28
N THR A 163 21.36 -22.29 16.82
CA THR A 163 21.30 -22.97 18.12
C THR A 163 21.85 -24.37 17.99
#